data_AF-A0A0S7ZNG7-F1
#
_entry.id   AF-A0A0S7ZNG7-F1
#
_cell.length_a   1.000
_cell.length_b   1.000
_cell.length_c   1.000
_cell.angle_alpha   90.00
_cell.angle_beta   90.00
_cell.angle_gamma   90.00
#
_symmetry.space_group_name_H-M   'P 1'
#
loop_
_entity.id
_entity.type
_entity.pdbx_description
1 polymer ?
#
loop_
_entity_poly.entity_id
_entity_poly.type
_entity_poly.pdbx_seq_one_letter_code
_entity_poly.pdbx_strand_id
1 'polypeptide(L)'
;MAKFFDRMKKTLQEGLEVVKRGTEIVAEKAPEVAATVAERTQEAISIGKLKLQIQTLNHKVDKIFTEVGQKVYDLSKKKVAQIENDETVKKMIAEVNRLKKQLKDMEKKIDAAKKEEPVETKAKPKPKAKKTAPPSEAEKEKAPPESTE
;
A
#
# COMPACT_ATOMS: atom_id res chain seq x y z
N MET A 1 57.81 37.05 0.44
CA MET A 1 56.83 36.48 -0.51
C MET A 1 57.02 34.99 -0.81
N ALA A 2 58.25 34.45 -0.90
CA ALA A 2 58.48 33.03 -1.24
C ALA A 2 57.78 31.99 -0.33
N LYS A 3 57.77 32.22 1.00
CA LYS A 3 57.14 31.31 1.99
C LYS A 3 55.61 31.18 1.88
N PHE A 4 54.95 32.11 1.18
CA PHE A 4 53.51 32.08 0.96
C PHE A 4 53.15 31.20 -0.24
N PHE A 5 53.93 31.28 -1.33
CA PHE A 5 53.77 30.43 -2.50
C PHE A 5 54.06 28.95 -2.22
N ASP A 6 55.06 28.65 -1.38
CA ASP A 6 55.34 27.26 -0.96
C ASP A 6 54.20 26.67 -0.12
N ARG A 7 53.59 27.48 0.76
CA ARG A 7 52.42 27.04 1.53
C ARG A 7 51.22 26.77 0.63
N MET A 8 50.94 27.63 -0.36
CA MET A 8 49.86 27.39 -1.32
C MET A 8 50.07 26.13 -2.15
N LYS A 9 51.30 25.88 -2.65
CA LYS A 9 51.61 24.63 -3.36
C LYS A 9 51.38 23.41 -2.50
N LYS A 10 51.78 23.46 -1.22
CA LYS A 10 51.59 22.34 -0.28
C LYS A 10 50.11 22.06 -0.02
N THR A 11 49.29 23.08 0.24
CA THR A 11 47.85 22.90 0.44
C THR A 11 47.12 22.43 -0.82
N LEU A 12 47.59 22.82 -2.00
CA LEU A 12 47.05 22.36 -3.28
C LEU A 12 47.37 20.87 -3.51
N GLN A 13 48.57 20.43 -3.14
CA GLN A 13 48.96 19.01 -3.21
C GLN A 13 48.18 18.15 -2.22
N GLU A 14 48.02 18.61 -0.97
CA GLU A 14 47.20 17.94 0.04
C GLU A 14 45.73 17.85 -0.41
N GLY A 15 45.19 18.92 -1.01
CA GLY A 15 43.84 18.90 -1.60
C GLY A 15 43.70 17.92 -2.77
N LEU A 16 44.72 17.79 -3.62
CA LEU A 16 44.72 16.84 -4.74
C LEU A 16 44.75 15.37 -4.26
N GLU A 17 45.48 15.07 -3.19
CA GLU A 17 45.49 13.72 -2.60
C GLU A 17 44.15 13.35 -1.97
N VAL A 18 43.47 14.30 -1.32
CA VAL A 18 42.11 14.10 -0.79
C VAL A 18 41.13 13.83 -1.92
N VAL A 19 41.22 14.55 -3.04
CA VAL A 19 40.40 14.30 -4.23
C VAL A 19 40.70 12.92 -4.84
N LYS A 20 41.97 12.53 -4.98
CA LYS A 20 42.36 11.20 -5.49
C LYS A 20 41.81 10.06 -4.61
N ARG A 21 41.98 10.16 -3.30
CA ARG A 21 41.42 9.19 -2.35
C ARG A 21 39.90 9.17 -2.41
N GLY A 22 39.26 10.33 -2.53
CA GLY A 22 37.81 10.45 -2.73
C GLY A 22 37.35 9.76 -4.01
N THR A 23 38.07 9.94 -5.13
CA THR A 23 37.74 9.31 -6.41
C THR A 23 37.96 7.81 -6.42
N GLU A 24 38.96 7.29 -5.71
CA GLU A 24 39.20 5.84 -5.57
C GLU A 24 38.09 5.17 -4.74
N ILE A 25 37.70 5.78 -3.61
CA ILE A 25 36.60 5.27 -2.78
C ILE A 25 35.27 5.27 -3.54
N VAL A 26 35.03 6.29 -4.38
CA VAL A 26 33.84 6.34 -5.23
C VAL A 26 33.91 5.31 -6.36
N ALA A 27 35.06 5.11 -6.99
CA ALA A 27 35.24 4.10 -8.04
C ALA A 27 35.06 2.67 -7.50
N GLU A 28 35.55 2.41 -6.29
CA GLU A 28 35.42 1.11 -5.61
C GLU A 28 33.97 0.81 -5.19
N LYS A 29 33.24 1.83 -4.72
CA LYS A 29 31.84 1.69 -4.28
C LYS A 29 30.79 1.93 -5.37
N ALA A 30 31.18 2.49 -6.52
CA ALA A 30 30.31 2.68 -7.67
C ALA A 30 29.53 1.42 -8.09
N PRO A 31 30.14 0.22 -8.21
CA PRO A 31 29.41 -0.99 -8.57
C PRO A 31 28.37 -1.39 -7.51
N GLU A 32 28.69 -1.27 -6.22
CA GLU A 32 27.75 -1.61 -5.12
C GLU A 32 26.56 -0.64 -5.07
N VAL A 33 26.83 0.66 -5.25
CA VAL A 33 25.78 1.69 -5.29
C VAL A 33 24.90 1.50 -6.53
N ALA A 34 25.50 1.24 -7.68
CA ALA A 34 24.76 0.98 -8.91
C ALA A 34 23.90 -0.29 -8.82
N ALA A 35 24.45 -1.37 -8.25
CA ALA A 35 23.72 -2.62 -8.03
C ALA A 35 22.53 -2.41 -7.08
N THR A 36 22.75 -1.75 -5.94
CA THR A 36 21.68 -1.45 -4.97
C THR A 36 20.58 -0.61 -5.61
N VAL A 37 20.92 0.46 -6.33
CA VAL A 37 19.93 1.32 -7.00
C VAL A 37 19.16 0.55 -8.07
N ALA A 38 19.83 -0.31 -8.83
CA ALA A 38 19.19 -1.15 -9.85
C ALA A 38 18.19 -2.13 -9.22
N GLU A 39 18.58 -2.82 -8.14
CA GLU A 39 17.72 -3.74 -7.38
C GLU A 39 16.48 -3.02 -6.83
N ARG A 40 16.68 -1.88 -6.14
CA ARG A 40 15.56 -1.08 -5.60
C ARG A 40 14.63 -0.56 -6.70
N THR A 41 15.17 -0.19 -7.85
CA THR A 41 14.38 0.26 -9.00
C THR A 41 13.55 -0.89 -9.57
N GLN A 42 14.14 -2.08 -9.73
CA GLN A 42 13.46 -3.27 -10.23
C GLN A 42 12.34 -3.74 -9.29
N GLU A 43 12.57 -3.68 -7.98
CA GLU A 43 11.56 -3.91 -6.95
C GLU A 43 10.41 -2.90 -7.03
N ALA A 44 10.73 -1.61 -7.11
CA ALA A 44 9.73 -0.54 -7.21
C ALA A 44 8.85 -0.69 -8.47
N ILE A 45 9.44 -1.04 -9.61
CA ILE A 45 8.70 -1.34 -10.85
C ILE A 45 7.78 -2.55 -10.64
N SER A 46 8.26 -3.60 -9.98
CA SER A 46 7.48 -4.82 -9.75
C SER A 46 6.29 -4.58 -8.82
N ILE A 47 6.50 -3.84 -7.73
CA ILE A 47 5.42 -3.38 -6.84
C ILE A 47 4.44 -2.47 -7.59
N GLY A 48 4.95 -1.56 -8.43
CA GLY A 48 4.14 -0.68 -9.27
C GLY A 48 3.20 -1.46 -10.19
N LYS A 49 3.71 -2.49 -10.88
CA LYS A 49 2.90 -3.41 -11.71
C LYS A 49 1.81 -4.10 -10.89
N LEU A 50 2.14 -4.64 -9.71
CA LEU A 50 1.15 -5.29 -8.83
C LEU A 50 0.07 -4.30 -8.36
N LYS A 51 0.42 -3.06 -8.03
CA LYS A 51 -0.55 -2.02 -7.66
C LYS A 51 -1.52 -1.67 -8.79
N LEU A 52 -1.03 -1.57 -10.03
CA LEU A 52 -1.88 -1.35 -11.20
C LEU A 52 -2.84 -2.51 -11.44
N GLN A 53 -2.37 -3.74 -11.24
CA GLN A 53 -3.23 -4.92 -11.32
C GLN A 53 -4.31 -4.92 -10.23
N ILE A 54 -3.96 -4.54 -8.99
CA ILE A 54 -4.92 -4.38 -7.89
C ILE A 54 -5.98 -3.33 -8.25
N GLN A 55 -5.59 -2.16 -8.76
CA GLN A 55 -6.57 -1.15 -9.18
C GLN A 55 -7.49 -1.66 -10.28
N THR A 56 -6.94 -2.37 -11.26
CA THR A 56 -7.73 -2.99 -12.34
C THR A 56 -8.75 -3.99 -11.80
N LEU A 57 -8.35 -4.83 -10.83
CA LEU A 57 -9.25 -5.79 -10.18
C LEU A 57 -10.31 -5.09 -9.32
N ASN A 58 -9.95 -4.03 -8.59
CA ASN A 58 -10.90 -3.21 -7.84
C ASN A 58 -11.97 -2.62 -8.75
N HIS A 59 -11.59 -2.00 -9.87
CA HIS A 59 -12.54 -1.49 -10.84
C HIS A 59 -13.47 -2.57 -11.40
N LYS A 60 -12.97 -3.80 -11.62
CA LYS A 60 -13.82 -4.94 -12.03
C LYS A 60 -14.81 -5.32 -10.93
N VAL A 61 -14.37 -5.36 -9.67
CA VAL A 61 -15.24 -5.64 -8.52
C VAL A 61 -16.34 -4.58 -8.40
N ASP A 62 -15.99 -3.30 -8.52
CA ASP A 62 -16.94 -2.18 -8.47
C ASP A 62 -17.97 -2.26 -9.59
N LYS A 63 -17.53 -2.62 -10.80
CA LYS A 63 -18.43 -2.84 -11.95
C LYS A 63 -19.42 -3.96 -11.66
N ILE A 64 -18.96 -5.10 -11.15
CA ILE A 64 -19.86 -6.22 -10.84
C ILE A 64 -20.81 -5.86 -9.69
N PHE A 65 -20.36 -5.10 -8.69
CA PHE A 65 -21.27 -4.59 -7.64
C PHE A 65 -22.36 -3.69 -8.21
N THR A 66 -22.01 -2.84 -9.17
CA THR A 66 -22.98 -2.00 -9.88
C THR A 66 -23.99 -2.86 -10.64
N GLU A 67 -23.52 -3.88 -11.38
CA GLU A 67 -24.37 -4.82 -12.13
C GLU A 67 -25.29 -5.64 -11.20
N VAL A 68 -24.77 -6.12 -10.06
CA VAL A 68 -25.55 -6.80 -9.02
C VAL A 68 -26.62 -5.86 -8.47
N GLY A 69 -26.26 -4.62 -8.12
CA GLY A 69 -27.20 -3.64 -7.60
C GLY A 69 -28.34 -3.35 -8.57
N GLN A 70 -28.03 -3.17 -9.86
CA GLN A 70 -29.03 -3.00 -10.91
C GLN A 70 -29.94 -4.23 -11.01
N LYS A 71 -29.37 -5.44 -11.05
CA LYS A 71 -30.13 -6.68 -11.16
C LYS A 71 -31.05 -6.89 -9.96
N VAL A 72 -30.57 -6.65 -8.75
CA VAL A 72 -31.35 -6.74 -7.51
C VAL A 72 -32.50 -5.72 -7.52
N TYR A 73 -32.23 -4.49 -7.96
CA TYR A 73 -33.26 -3.45 -8.09
C TYR A 73 -34.36 -3.85 -9.10
N ASP A 74 -33.97 -4.38 -10.25
CA ASP A 74 -34.91 -4.86 -11.28
C ASP A 74 -35.77 -6.04 -10.79
N LEU A 75 -35.15 -7.00 -10.07
CA LEU A 75 -35.85 -8.15 -9.50
C LEU A 75 -36.80 -7.72 -8.37
N SER A 76 -36.42 -6.71 -7.58
CA SER A 76 -37.26 -6.11 -6.55
C SER A 76 -38.51 -5.44 -7.15
N LYS A 77 -38.36 -4.70 -8.26
CA LYS A 77 -39.51 -4.14 -8.99
C LYS A 77 -40.48 -5.20 -9.50
N LYS A 78 -39.95 -6.37 -9.88
CA LYS A 78 -40.74 -7.53 -10.32
C LYS A 78 -41.35 -8.33 -9.16
N LYS A 79 -41.15 -7.91 -7.90
CA LYS A 79 -41.62 -8.59 -6.68
C LYS A 79 -41.18 -10.06 -6.60
N VAL A 80 -39.98 -10.36 -7.08
CA VAL A 80 -39.40 -11.70 -6.96
C VAL A 80 -39.08 -11.98 -5.48
N ALA A 81 -39.68 -13.02 -4.92
CA ALA A 81 -39.58 -13.31 -3.48
C ALA A 81 -38.18 -13.77 -3.03
N GLN A 82 -37.37 -14.32 -3.94
CA GLN A 82 -36.03 -14.86 -3.64
C GLN A 82 -35.01 -14.40 -4.68
N ILE A 83 -34.55 -13.16 -4.54
CA ILE A 83 -33.56 -12.53 -5.43
C ILE A 83 -32.21 -13.26 -5.34
N GLU A 84 -31.87 -13.74 -4.15
CA GLU A 84 -30.69 -14.54 -3.85
C GLU A 84 -30.66 -15.88 -4.59
N ASN A 85 -31.81 -16.37 -5.06
CA ASN A 85 -31.90 -17.60 -5.83
C ASN A 85 -31.74 -17.40 -7.34
N ASP A 86 -31.74 -16.16 -7.83
CA ASP A 86 -31.46 -15.85 -9.23
C ASP A 86 -30.05 -16.31 -9.61
N GLU A 87 -29.96 -17.15 -10.64
CA GLU A 87 -28.68 -17.71 -11.08
C GLU A 87 -27.69 -16.65 -11.51
N THR A 88 -28.17 -15.54 -12.08
CA THR A 88 -27.33 -14.42 -12.50
C THR A 88 -26.71 -13.76 -11.28
N VAL A 89 -27.51 -13.48 -10.26
CA VAL A 89 -27.05 -12.90 -8.99
C VAL A 89 -26.03 -13.84 -8.32
N LYS A 90 -26.30 -15.15 -8.26
CA LYS A 90 -25.35 -16.14 -7.72
C LYS A 90 -24.02 -16.15 -8.48
N LYS A 91 -24.05 -16.13 -9.81
CA LYS A 91 -22.84 -16.09 -10.65
C LYS A 91 -22.03 -14.81 -10.42
N MET A 92 -22.68 -13.66 -10.34
CA MET A 92 -22.00 -12.39 -10.06
C MET A 92 -21.35 -12.38 -8.67
N ILE A 93 -22.05 -12.87 -7.64
CA ILE A 93 -21.50 -12.98 -6.28
C ILE A 93 -20.29 -13.92 -6.25
N ALA A 94 -20.38 -15.07 -6.93
CA ALA A 94 -19.26 -16.00 -7.03
C ALA A 94 -18.03 -15.36 -7.70
N GLU A 95 -18.24 -14.57 -8.76
CA GLU A 95 -17.17 -13.85 -9.44
C GLU A 95 -16.55 -12.77 -8.53
N VAL A 96 -17.35 -12.00 -7.79
CA VAL A 96 -16.83 -11.03 -6.80
C VAL A 96 -15.96 -11.73 -5.76
N ASN A 97 -16.40 -12.89 -5.25
CA ASN A 97 -15.62 -13.65 -4.27
C ASN A 97 -14.30 -14.16 -4.85
N ARG A 98 -14.28 -14.59 -6.11
CA ARG A 98 -13.06 -14.99 -6.82
C ARG A 98 -12.09 -13.82 -6.96
N LEU A 99 -12.57 -12.66 -7.41
CA LEU A 99 -11.75 -11.46 -7.58
C LEU A 99 -11.21 -10.94 -6.23
N LYS A 100 -12.02 -10.97 -5.17
CA LYS A 100 -11.57 -10.63 -3.80
C LYS A 100 -10.46 -11.54 -3.29
N LYS A 101 -10.51 -12.83 -3.63
CA LYS A 101 -9.43 -13.77 -3.28
C LYS A 101 -8.13 -13.41 -4.04
N GLN A 102 -8.23 -13.12 -5.33
CA GLN A 102 -7.08 -12.68 -6.14
C GLN A 102 -6.46 -11.39 -5.63
N LEU A 103 -7.29 -10.42 -5.22
CA LEU A 103 -6.83 -9.17 -4.58
C LEU A 103 -6.01 -9.44 -3.32
N LYS A 104 -6.54 -10.26 -2.40
CA LYS A 104 -5.81 -10.63 -1.17
C LYS A 104 -4.48 -11.32 -1.46
N ASP A 105 -4.42 -12.16 -2.49
CA ASP A 105 -3.19 -12.84 -2.86
C ASP A 105 -2.17 -11.87 -3.49
N MET A 106 -2.60 -10.86 -4.25
CA MET A 106 -1.73 -9.79 -4.76
C MET A 106 -1.23 -8.86 -3.65
N GLU A 107 -2.08 -8.49 -2.70
CA GLU A 107 -1.70 -7.68 -1.53
C GLU A 107 -0.61 -8.39 -0.70
N LYS A 108 -0.77 -9.70 -0.45
CA LYS A 108 0.25 -10.51 0.24
C LYS A 108 1.58 -10.53 -0.50
N LYS A 109 1.59 -10.56 -1.84
CA LYS A 109 2.83 -10.50 -2.64
C LYS A 109 3.53 -9.16 -2.48
N ILE A 110 2.79 -8.06 -2.41
CA ILE A 110 3.35 -6.73 -2.13
C ILE A 110 3.92 -6.68 -0.71
N ASP A 111 3.22 -7.23 0.28
CA ASP A 111 3.69 -7.23 1.66
C ASP A 111 4.92 -8.12 1.88
N ALA A 112 5.03 -9.23 1.14
CA ALA A 112 6.22 -10.08 1.14
C ALA A 112 7.42 -9.33 0.52
N ALA A 113 7.23 -8.68 -0.63
CA ALA A 113 8.28 -7.90 -1.30
C ALA A 113 8.80 -6.72 -0.45
N LYS A 114 8.00 -6.21 0.49
CA LYS A 114 8.42 -5.17 1.45
C LYS A 114 9.15 -5.70 2.69
N LYS A 115 9.00 -6.99 3.02
CA LYS A 115 9.53 -7.60 4.25
C LYS A 115 10.87 -8.30 4.07
N GLU A 116 11.29 -8.56 2.84
CA GLU A 116 12.62 -9.13 2.55
C GLU A 116 13.76 -8.13 2.73
N GLU A 117 13.48 -6.89 3.14
CA GLU A 117 14.50 -5.99 3.63
C GLU A 117 14.96 -6.43 5.04
N PRO A 118 16.23 -6.80 5.24
CA PRO A 118 16.78 -6.96 6.57
C PRO A 118 16.86 -5.58 7.23
N VAL A 119 15.77 -5.20 7.90
CA VAL A 119 15.79 -4.15 8.91
C VAL A 119 16.53 -4.72 10.12
N GLU A 120 17.86 -4.70 10.07
CA GLU A 120 18.64 -4.62 11.29
C GLU A 120 18.38 -3.24 11.91
N THR A 121 17.34 -3.17 12.75
CA THR A 121 17.37 -2.36 13.95
C THR A 121 16.31 -2.87 14.91
N LYS A 122 16.82 -3.57 15.91
CA LYS A 122 16.09 -4.02 17.09
C LYS A 122 15.49 -2.79 17.81
N ALA A 123 14.17 -2.73 17.87
CA ALA A 123 13.47 -2.18 19.02
C ALA A 123 12.21 -3.02 19.26
N LYS A 124 12.36 -4.04 20.09
CA LYS A 124 11.25 -4.83 20.64
C LYS A 124 10.42 -4.00 21.63
N PRO A 125 9.17 -4.42 21.91
CA PRO A 125 8.05 -3.56 22.30
C PRO A 125 7.73 -3.58 23.81
N LYS A 126 6.90 -2.62 24.27
CA LYS A 126 5.82 -2.76 25.30
C LYS A 126 5.25 -1.37 25.68
N PRO A 127 4.04 -1.24 26.29
CA PRO A 127 2.96 -2.21 26.45
C PRO A 127 1.56 -1.68 26.07
N LYS A 128 0.63 -2.64 26.00
CA LYS A 128 -0.82 -2.54 25.83
C LYS A 128 -1.48 -1.52 26.78
N ALA A 129 -2.31 -0.63 26.24
CA ALA A 129 -3.50 -0.12 26.93
C ALA A 129 -4.70 -0.94 26.45
N LYS A 130 -5.33 -1.64 27.37
CA LYS A 130 -6.45 -2.56 27.19
C LYS A 130 -7.73 -1.80 27.54
N LYS A 131 -8.71 -1.86 26.62
CA LYS A 131 -10.17 -1.70 26.82
C LYS A 131 -10.68 -0.34 27.31
N THR A 132 -11.53 0.29 26.49
CA THR A 132 -12.98 0.36 26.74
C THR A 132 -13.72 0.85 25.50
N ALA A 133 -14.61 0.01 24.96
CA ALA A 133 -15.82 0.38 24.25
C ALA A 133 -16.88 -0.67 24.62
N PRO A 134 -18.19 -0.41 24.58
CA PRO A 134 -18.95 0.85 24.53
C PRO A 134 -19.96 0.91 25.72
N PRO A 135 -20.90 1.87 25.75
CA PRO A 135 -22.26 1.46 26.10
C PRO A 135 -23.20 1.70 24.92
N SER A 136 -23.75 0.60 24.42
CA SER A 136 -25.00 0.55 23.66
C SER A 136 -25.95 -0.31 24.48
N GLU A 137 -27.03 0.31 24.92
CA GLU A 137 -28.35 -0.24 25.31
C GLU A 137 -29.22 1.04 25.41
N ALA A 138 -30.10 1.36 24.45
CA ALA A 138 -31.44 0.77 24.26
C ALA A 138 -32.11 0.56 25.64
N GLU A 139 -33.24 1.18 26.00
CA GLU A 139 -34.51 1.15 25.29
C GLU A 139 -35.58 1.94 26.10
N LYS A 140 -36.70 2.25 25.44
CA LYS A 140 -38.03 2.72 25.91
C LYS A 140 -38.29 4.24 25.93
N GLU A 141 -38.95 4.77 24.88
CA GLU A 141 -40.43 4.81 24.70
C GLU A 141 -41.01 6.05 25.43
N LYS A 142 -41.40 7.14 24.75
CA LYS A 142 -42.68 7.32 24.03
C LYS A 142 -42.69 8.66 23.28
N ALA A 143 -43.16 8.68 22.03
CA ALA A 143 -43.70 9.88 21.35
C ALA A 143 -45.23 9.96 21.56
N PRO A 144 -45.95 10.99 21.06
CA PRO A 144 -45.84 12.45 21.18
C PRO A 144 -47.14 13.04 21.82
N PRO A 145 -47.27 14.38 21.96
CA PRO A 145 -48.46 15.02 21.38
C PRO A 145 -48.01 16.24 20.54
N GLU A 146 -48.36 16.33 19.27
CA GLU A 146 -49.61 16.91 18.77
C GLU A 146 -49.92 18.26 19.44
N SER A 147 -49.57 19.34 18.74
CA SER A 147 -50.14 20.67 18.96
C SER A 147 -50.47 21.27 17.60
N THR A 148 -51.73 21.05 17.24
CA THR A 148 -52.55 21.91 16.41
C THR A 148 -52.74 23.23 17.16
N GLU A 149 -52.42 24.36 16.52
CA GLU A 149 -53.23 25.58 16.45
C GLU A 149 -52.59 26.58 15.48
#